data_AF-A0A8U0LTN7-F1
#
_entry.id   AF-A0A8U0LTN7-F1
#
_cell.length_a   1.000
_cell.length_b   1.000
_cell.length_c   1.000
_cell.angle_alpha   90.00
_cell.angle_beta   90.00
_cell.angle_gamma   90.00
#
_symmetry.space_group_name_H-M   'P 1'
#
loop_
_entity.id
_entity.type
_entity.pdbx_description
1 polymer ?
#
loop_
_entity_poly.entity_id
_entity_poly.type
_entity_poly.pdbx_seq_one_letter_code
_entity_poly.pdbx_strand_id
1 'polypeptide(L)'
;MLFRLILLFIFVYYILLTSTIRENPYLYIYKTKIKDVVCTNHNNDTFNKVDNVCDDCFNLFRNINLYNDCRQNCFGSEYFPACLEVLLQLDEKQKHLEWVTQLHNGSTTNITWS
;
A
#
# COMPACT_ATOMS: atom_id res chain seq x y z
N MET A 1 10.04 -48.89 -7.19
CA MET A 1 8.76 -48.15 -7.31
C MET A 1 8.58 -47.10 -6.21
N LEU A 2 8.88 -47.41 -4.94
CA LEU A 2 8.73 -46.50 -3.79
C LEU A 2 9.47 -45.15 -3.92
N PHE A 3 10.72 -45.16 -4.42
CA PHE A 3 11.54 -43.95 -4.57
C PHE A 3 10.92 -42.91 -5.53
N ARG A 4 10.26 -43.38 -6.60
CA ARG A 4 9.56 -42.49 -7.54
C ARG A 4 8.35 -41.81 -6.90
N LEU A 5 7.64 -42.50 -6.02
CA LEU A 5 6.51 -41.93 -5.29
C LEU A 5 7.01 -40.87 -4.30
N ILE A 6 8.08 -41.14 -3.57
CA ILE A 6 8.69 -40.19 -2.62
C ILE A 6 9.12 -38.90 -3.33
N LEU A 7 9.80 -39.01 -4.48
CA LEU A 7 10.20 -37.84 -5.26
C LEU A 7 8.99 -37.03 -5.78
N LEU A 8 7.92 -37.70 -6.20
CA LEU A 8 6.69 -37.02 -6.62
C LEU A 8 6.02 -36.29 -5.44
N PHE A 9 5.98 -36.90 -4.26
CA PHE A 9 5.43 -36.25 -3.07
C PHE A 9 6.26 -35.02 -2.65
N ILE A 10 7.59 -35.10 -2.70
CA ILE A 10 8.48 -33.96 -2.42
C ILE A 10 8.27 -32.84 -3.44
N PHE A 11 8.16 -33.19 -4.73
CA PHE A 11 7.94 -32.22 -5.80
C PHE A 11 6.58 -31.53 -5.67
N VAL A 12 5.52 -32.29 -5.38
CA VAL A 12 4.17 -31.74 -5.12
C VAL A 12 4.17 -30.86 -3.87
N TYR A 13 4.83 -31.30 -2.79
CA TYR A 13 4.98 -30.50 -1.57
C TYR A 13 5.71 -29.17 -1.84
N TYR A 14 6.78 -29.20 -2.64
CA TYR A 14 7.51 -28.00 -3.03
C TYR A 14 6.67 -27.05 -3.91
N ILE A 15 5.86 -27.59 -4.83
CA ILE A 15 4.91 -26.79 -5.63
C ILE A 15 3.84 -26.15 -4.73
N LEU A 16 3.31 -26.89 -3.77
CA LEU A 16 2.33 -26.35 -2.82
C LEU A 16 2.94 -25.30 -1.89
N LEU A 17 4.23 -25.40 -1.57
CA LEU A 17 4.95 -24.36 -0.84
C LEU A 17 5.23 -23.11 -1.69
N THR A 18 5.41 -23.23 -3.01
CA THR A 18 5.64 -22.05 -3.87
C THR A 18 4.35 -21.36 -4.31
N SER A 19 3.20 -22.04 -4.27
CA SER A 19 1.91 -21.43 -4.62
C SER A 19 1.43 -20.36 -3.61
N THR A 20 2.00 -20.32 -2.40
CA THR A 20 1.76 -19.25 -1.41
C THR A 20 2.55 -17.97 -1.68
N ILE A 21 3.49 -17.98 -2.63
CA ILE A 21 4.27 -16.81 -3.07
C ILE A 21 3.94 -16.51 -4.53
N ARG A 22 2.68 -16.16 -4.81
CA ARG A 22 2.34 -15.50 -6.08
C ARG A 22 2.29 -14.00 -5.83
N GLU A 23 3.44 -13.34 -5.93
CA GLU A 23 3.44 -11.91 -6.23
C GLU A 23 2.69 -11.73 -7.54
N ASN A 24 1.57 -11.01 -7.49
CA ASN A 24 0.72 -10.83 -8.65
C ASN A 24 1.44 -9.89 -9.65
N PRO A 25 1.86 -10.35 -10.84
CA PRO A 25 2.62 -9.53 -11.78
C PRO A 25 1.83 -8.31 -12.28
N TYR A 26 0.52 -8.26 -12.11
CA TYR A 26 -0.27 -7.08 -12.47
C TYR A 26 -0.07 -5.91 -11.49
N LEU A 27 0.32 -6.19 -10.24
CA LEU A 27 0.51 -5.16 -9.21
C LEU A 27 1.74 -4.28 -9.46
N TYR A 28 2.84 -4.86 -9.94
CA TYR A 28 4.06 -4.09 -10.18
C TYR A 28 3.92 -3.09 -11.32
N ILE A 29 3.16 -3.43 -12.38
CA ILE A 29 2.93 -2.57 -13.55
C ILE A 29 2.09 -1.36 -13.16
N TYR A 30 1.18 -1.55 -12.22
CA TYR A 30 0.31 -0.48 -11.76
C TYR A 30 1.08 0.55 -10.92
N LYS A 31 1.87 0.10 -9.93
CA LYS A 31 2.66 1.00 -9.07
C LYS A 31 3.62 1.89 -9.86
N THR A 32 4.22 1.38 -10.94
CA THR A 32 5.15 2.17 -11.78
C THR A 32 4.45 3.28 -12.57
N LYS A 33 3.16 3.14 -12.86
CA LYS A 33 2.37 4.10 -13.64
C LYS A 33 1.83 5.28 -12.80
N ILE A 34 1.90 5.20 -11.47
CA ILE A 34 1.25 6.16 -10.53
C ILE A 34 2.32 6.91 -9.73
N LYS A 35 3.51 7.09 -10.30
CA LYS A 35 4.59 7.84 -9.64
C LYS A 35 4.41 9.36 -9.73
N ASP A 36 3.37 9.85 -10.42
CA ASP A 36 3.21 11.27 -10.73
C ASP A 36 2.43 12.07 -9.68
N VAL A 37 2.38 11.62 -8.42
CA VAL A 37 1.90 12.47 -7.32
C VAL A 37 3.03 13.40 -6.92
N VAL A 38 3.00 14.62 -7.47
CA VAL A 38 3.98 15.68 -7.18
C VAL A 38 3.69 16.26 -5.80
N CYS A 39 4.26 15.65 -4.76
CA CYS A 39 4.35 16.24 -3.44
C CYS A 39 5.65 17.03 -3.30
N THR A 40 5.59 18.17 -2.63
CA THR A 40 6.74 19.06 -2.40
C THR A 40 7.95 18.32 -1.83
N ASN A 41 7.73 17.25 -1.04
CA ASN A 41 8.78 16.41 -0.43
C ASN A 41 8.60 14.90 -0.73
N HIS A 42 8.56 14.52 -2.01
CA HIS A 42 8.41 13.11 -2.44
C HIS A 42 9.58 12.18 -2.01
N ASN A 43 10.78 12.71 -1.73
CA ASN A 43 11.96 11.90 -1.37
C ASN A 43 12.19 11.75 0.15
N ASN A 44 11.16 12.02 0.96
CA ASN A 44 11.24 11.92 2.42
C ASN A 44 10.81 10.52 2.91
N ASP A 45 11.46 9.99 3.95
CA ASP A 45 11.01 8.79 4.67
C ASP A 45 9.55 8.88 5.11
N THR A 46 9.08 10.08 5.45
CA THR A 46 7.68 10.35 5.77
C THR A 46 6.74 10.04 4.60
N PHE A 47 7.14 10.34 3.36
CA PHE A 47 6.37 10.02 2.16
C PHE A 47 6.21 8.49 2.01
N ASN A 48 7.30 7.73 2.14
CA ASN A 48 7.24 6.27 2.04
C ASN A 48 6.33 5.65 3.10
N LYS A 49 6.32 6.19 4.32
CA LYS A 49 5.46 5.70 5.40
C LYS A 49 3.98 5.87 5.09
N VAL A 50 3.57 7.01 4.55
CA VAL A 50 2.17 7.25 4.17
C VAL A 50 1.80 6.52 2.86
N ASP A 51 2.74 6.35 1.93
CA ASP A 51 2.53 5.57 0.71
C ASP A 51 2.27 4.09 1.00
N ASN A 52 2.99 3.53 1.98
CA ASN A 52 2.79 2.17 2.45
C ASN A 52 1.36 1.94 2.98
N VAL A 53 0.73 2.94 3.60
CA VAL A 53 -0.68 2.82 4.05
C VAL A 53 -1.61 2.60 2.86
N CYS A 54 -1.43 3.35 1.77
CA CYS A 54 -2.22 3.16 0.55
C CYS A 54 -1.94 1.81 -0.09
N ASP A 55 -0.69 1.33 -0.07
CA ASP A 55 -0.32 0.00 -0.55
C ASP A 55 -0.99 -1.12 0.26
N ASP A 56 -0.99 -1.02 1.57
CA ASP A 56 -1.64 -1.99 2.46
C ASP A 56 -3.16 -1.97 2.28
N CYS A 57 -3.73 -0.78 2.09
CA CYS A 57 -5.16 -0.63 1.80
C CYS A 57 -5.52 -1.26 0.44
N PHE A 58 -4.67 -1.09 -0.57
CA PHE A 58 -4.80 -1.79 -1.84
C PHE A 58 -4.71 -3.31 -1.65
N ASN A 59 -3.76 -3.81 -0.86
CA ASN A 59 -3.60 -5.25 -0.64
C ASN A 59 -4.84 -5.86 0.05
N LEU A 60 -5.47 -5.10 0.94
CA LEU A 60 -6.68 -5.51 1.65
C LEU A 60 -7.91 -5.54 0.75
N PHE A 61 -8.22 -4.43 0.06
CA PHE A 61 -9.44 -4.28 -0.74
C PHE A 61 -9.29 -4.73 -2.20
N ARG A 62 -8.05 -4.90 -2.68
CA ARG A 62 -7.70 -5.19 -4.08
C ARG A 62 -8.31 -4.21 -5.08
N ASN A 63 -8.55 -2.97 -4.64
CA ASN A 63 -9.18 -1.93 -5.45
C ASN A 63 -8.14 -0.90 -5.90
N ILE A 64 -7.98 -0.85 -7.21
CA ILE A 64 -7.03 -0.03 -7.92
C ILE A 64 -7.35 1.46 -7.79
N ASN A 65 -8.63 1.81 -7.90
CA ASN A 65 -9.09 3.20 -7.81
C ASN A 65 -8.86 3.74 -6.39
N LEU A 66 -9.13 2.91 -5.37
CA LEU A 66 -8.87 3.26 -3.98
C LEU A 66 -7.40 3.62 -3.73
N TYR A 67 -6.46 2.91 -4.36
CA TYR A 67 -5.04 3.26 -4.28
C TYR A 67 -4.73 4.64 -4.88
N ASN A 68 -5.31 4.95 -6.05
CA ASN A 68 -5.14 6.26 -6.66
C ASN A 68 -5.76 7.34 -5.79
N ASP A 69 -7.00 7.13 -5.36
CA ASP A 69 -7.77 8.07 -4.56
C ASP A 69 -7.07 8.32 -3.22
N CYS A 70 -6.51 7.29 -2.57
CA CYS A 70 -5.70 7.41 -1.35
C CYS A 70 -4.47 8.32 -1.54
N ARG A 71 -3.85 8.33 -2.72
CA ARG A 71 -2.65 9.14 -3.01
C ARG A 71 -2.97 10.52 -3.61
N GLN A 72 -4.24 10.80 -3.92
CA GLN A 72 -4.66 12.09 -4.45
C GLN A 72 -4.34 13.23 -3.48
N ASN A 73 -4.06 14.40 -4.05
CA ASN A 73 -3.79 15.64 -3.29
C ASN A 73 -2.72 15.44 -2.18
N CYS A 74 -1.67 14.68 -2.45
CA CYS A 74 -0.64 14.32 -1.46
C CYS A 74 -1.22 13.68 -0.20
N PHE A 75 -1.96 12.60 -0.40
CA PHE A 75 -2.67 11.87 0.66
C PHE A 75 -3.78 12.67 1.33
N GLY A 76 -4.17 13.81 0.76
CA GLY A 76 -5.17 14.76 1.29
C GLY A 76 -6.63 14.42 1.02
N SER A 77 -6.94 13.21 0.53
CA SER A 77 -8.30 12.75 0.24
C SER A 77 -8.95 12.01 1.41
N GLU A 78 -10.27 12.04 1.54
CA GLU A 78 -11.04 11.29 2.58
C GLU A 78 -10.71 9.79 2.65
N TYR A 79 -10.17 9.22 1.56
CA TYR A 79 -9.77 7.81 1.48
C TYR A 79 -8.54 7.47 2.31
N PHE A 80 -7.61 8.40 2.51
CA PHE A 80 -6.43 8.16 3.33
C PHE A 80 -6.79 7.86 4.80
N PRO A 81 -7.53 8.73 5.53
CA PRO A 81 -7.94 8.44 6.91
C PRO A 81 -8.88 7.23 7.01
N ALA A 82 -9.71 6.98 5.98
CA ALA A 82 -10.56 5.78 5.95
C ALA A 82 -9.74 4.49 5.84
N CYS A 83 -8.73 4.45 4.95
CA CYS A 83 -7.78 3.35 4.86
C CYS A 83 -7.01 3.15 6.17
N LEU A 84 -6.55 4.26 6.76
CA LEU A 84 -5.79 4.27 8.01
C LEU A 84 -6.61 3.73 9.19
N GLU A 85 -7.91 4.01 9.24
CA GLU A 85 -8.82 3.50 10.27
C GLU A 85 -9.06 2.01 10.18
N VAL A 86 -9.03 1.44 8.97
CA VAL A 86 -9.17 0.00 8.76
C VAL A 86 -7.87 -0.74 9.11
N LEU A 87 -6.71 -0.09 8.92
CA LEU A 87 -5.41 -0.73 9.06
C LEU A 87 -4.76 -0.58 10.44
N LEU A 88 -4.99 0.54 11.15
CA LEU A 88 -4.24 0.90 12.36
C LEU A 88 -5.12 1.25 13.57
N GLN A 89 -4.51 1.17 14.75
CA GLN A 89 -5.11 1.65 16.00
C GLN A 89 -5.10 3.19 16.08
N LEU A 90 -5.95 3.75 16.96
CA LEU A 90 -6.20 5.21 17.07
C LEU A 90 -4.93 6.04 17.34
N ASP A 91 -3.99 5.51 18.10
CA ASP A 91 -2.71 6.14 18.45
C ASP A 91 -1.76 6.26 17.25
N GLU A 92 -1.67 5.21 16.43
CA GLU A 92 -0.87 5.22 15.21
C GLU A 92 -1.52 6.04 14.09
N LYS A 93 -2.87 6.10 14.08
CA LYS A 93 -3.65 6.94 13.15
C LYS A 93 -3.23 8.40 13.27
N GLN A 94 -3.18 8.95 14.48
CA GLN A 94 -2.86 10.36 14.69
C GLN A 94 -1.47 10.72 14.15
N LYS A 95 -0.48 9.86 14.38
CA LYS A 95 0.89 10.06 13.92
C LYS A 95 1.02 10.11 12.39
N HIS A 96 0.25 9.27 11.69
CA HIS A 96 0.23 9.29 10.21
C HIS A 96 -0.48 10.53 9.66
N LEU A 97 -1.51 11.03 10.34
CA LEU A 97 -2.17 12.29 9.96
C LEU A 97 -1.25 13.51 10.14
N GLU A 98 -0.41 13.52 11.18
CA GLU A 98 0.62 14.54 11.38
C GLU A 98 1.65 14.53 10.25
N TRP A 99 2.05 13.34 9.79
CA TRP A 99 2.96 13.18 8.66
C TRP A 99 2.41 13.73 7.35
N VAL A 100 1.13 13.49 7.06
CA VAL A 100 0.46 14.11 5.90
C VAL A 100 0.47 15.63 6.01
N THR A 101 0.15 16.16 7.20
CA THR A 101 0.19 17.61 7.44
C THR A 101 1.58 18.21 7.22
N GLN A 102 2.66 17.49 7.59
CA GLN A 102 4.04 17.91 7.32
C GLN A 102 4.36 17.95 5.82
N LEU A 103 3.78 17.04 5.03
CA LEU A 103 3.92 17.06 3.56
C LEU A 103 3.20 18.26 2.94
N HIS A 104 2.12 18.73 3.56
CA HIS A 104 1.36 19.92 3.13
C HIS A 104 1.89 21.26 3.67
N ASN A 105 2.77 21.31 4.66
CA ASN A 105 3.25 22.56 5.29
C ASN A 105 4.06 23.53 4.38
N GLY A 106 4.06 23.32 3.05
CA GLY A 106 4.48 24.28 2.03
C GLY A 106 3.38 24.64 1.01
N SER A 107 2.15 24.18 1.22
CA SER A 107 0.97 24.38 0.37
C SER A 107 -0.23 24.74 1.25
N THR A 108 -0.81 25.91 1.04
CA THR A 108 -1.98 26.45 1.76
C THR A 108 -3.27 25.70 1.42
N THR A 109 -3.31 24.39 1.66
CA THR A 109 -4.53 23.59 1.53
C THR A 109 -5.09 23.30 2.91
N ASN A 110 -6.25 23.87 3.24
CA ASN A 110 -7.05 23.44 4.39
C ASN A 110 -7.52 22.00 4.11
N ILE A 111 -6.79 21.03 4.65
CA ILE A 111 -7.11 19.62 4.47
C ILE A 111 -8.36 19.34 5.31
N THR A 112 -9.52 19.21 4.67
CA THR A 112 -10.77 18.86 5.32
C THR A 112 -11.16 17.45 4.90
N TRP A 113 -11.06 16.50 5.83
CA TRP A 113 -11.59 15.14 5.68
C TRP A 113 -13.05 15.19 6.10
N SER A 114 -13.94 15.37 5.12
CA SER A 114 -15.39 15.47 5.30
C SER A 114 -16.04 14.10 5.47
#